data_AF-A0A1C5U789-F1
#
_entry.id   AF-A0A1C5U789-F1
#
_cell.length_a   1.000
_cell.length_b   1.000
_cell.length_c   1.000
_cell.angle_alpha   90.00
_cell.angle_beta   90.00
_cell.angle_gamma   90.00
#
_symmetry.space_group_name_H-M   'P 1'
#
loop_
_entity.id
_entity.type
_entity.pdbx_description
1 polymer ?
#
loop_
_entity_poly.entity_id
_entity_poly.type
_entity_poly.pdbx_seq_one_letter_code
_entity_poly.pdbx_strand_id
1 'polypeptide(L)' 'MNKLFYPAIFHTAEEGGFWITFPDFPECITEGDDMEDAYRMDKA' A
#
# COMPACT_ATOMS: atom_id res chain seq x y z
N MET A 1 -10.06 8.20 21.07
CA MET A 1 -9.93 7.91 19.64
C MET A 1 -9.39 6.50 19.50
N ASN A 2 -10.15 5.57 18.94
CA ASN A 2 -9.63 4.23 18.68
C ASN A 2 -8.80 4.30 17.40
N LYS A 3 -7.52 3.93 17.48
CA LYS A 3 -6.67 3.78 16.29
C LYS A 3 -6.96 2.40 15.72
N LEU A 4 -7.39 2.36 14.46
CA LEU A 4 -7.48 1.13 13.69
C LEU A 4 -6.13 0.90 13.02
N PHE A 5 -5.73 -0.37 12.93
CA PHE A 5 -4.49 -0.79 12.29
C PHE A 5 -4.85 -1.84 11.24
N TYR A 6 -4.49 -1.57 9.99
CA TYR A 6 -4.70 -2.48 8.87
C TYR A 6 -3.33 -2.86 8.30
N PRO A 7 -2.97 -4.15 8.29
CA PRO A 7 -1.69 -4.58 7.75
C PRO A 7 -1.66 -4.37 6.23
N ALA A 8 -0.63 -3.68 5.76
CA ALA A 8 -0.37 -3.46 4.34
C ALA A 8 0.70 -4.46 3.87
N ILE A 9 0.48 -5.08 2.70
CA ILE A 9 1.44 -5.98 2.07
C ILE A 9 2.05 -5.27 0.88
N PHE A 10 3.37 -5.12 0.87
CA PHE A 10 4.11 -4.53 -0.23
C PHE A 10 4.52 -5.61 -1.22
N HIS A 11 4.36 -5.29 -2.50
CA HIS A 11 4.76 -6.10 -3.62
C HIS A 11 5.68 -5.28 -4.52
N THR A 12 6.71 -5.91 -5.07
CA THR A 12 7.58 -5.31 -6.08
C THR A 12 6.93 -5.47 -7.45
N ALA A 13 6.81 -4.40 -8.23
CA ALA A 13 6.34 -4.47 -9.60
C ALA A 13 7.46 -4.92 -10.56
N GLU A 14 7.12 -5.70 -11.58
CA GLU A 14 8.09 -6.19 -12.58
C GLU A 14 8.72 -5.04 -13.38
N GLU A 15 7.98 -3.95 -13.60
CA GLU A 15 8.45 -2.75 -14.30
C GLU A 15 9.28 -1.81 -13.41
N GLY A 16 9.44 -2.15 -12.12
CA GLY A 16 10.02 -1.28 -11.09
C GLY A 16 8.96 -0.58 -10.24
N GLY A 17 9.33 -0.15 -9.04
CA GLY A 17 8.42 0.43 -8.06
C GLY A 17 7.70 -0.60 -7.19
N PHE A 18 6.70 -0.13 -6.45
CA PHE A 18 5.97 -0.92 -5.45
C PHE A 18 4.47 -0.72 -5.58
N TRP A 19 3.71 -1.75 -5.24
CA TRP A 19 2.28 -1.65 -5.00
C TRP A 19 1.90 -2.33 -3.69
N ILE A 20 0.80 -1.88 -3.09
CA ILE A 20 0.34 -2.28 -1.76
C ILE A 20 -1.04 -2.89 -1.86
N THR A 21 -1.29 -3.96 -1.10
CA THR A 21 -2.64 -4.49 -0.85
C THR A 21 -2.96 -4.59 0.62
N PHE A 22 -4.26 -4.57 0.91
CA PHE A 22 -4.82 -4.82 2.22
C PHE A 22 -5.59 -6.15 2.20
N PRO A 23 -5.22 -7.15 3.03
CA PRO A 23 -5.93 -8.43 3.07
C PRO A 23 -7.43 -8.31 3.35
N ASP A 24 -7.81 -7.31 4.15
CA ASP A 24 -9.20 -7.03 4.50
C ASP A 24 -9.95 -6.32 3.37
N PHE A 25 -9.23 -5.65 2.46
CA PHE A 25 -9.77 -4.86 1.35
C PHE A 25 -8.97 -5.15 0.07
N PRO A 26 -9.15 -6.32 -0.56
CA PRO A 26 -8.34 -6.73 -1.70
C PRO A 26 -8.49 -5.83 -2.93
N GLU A 27 -9.57 -5.05 -3.01
CA GLU A 27 -9.78 -4.05 -4.07
C GLU A 27 -9.07 -2.71 -3.79
N CYS A 28 -8.53 -2.52 -2.58
CA CYS A 28 -7.78 -1.34 -2.22
C CYS A 28 -6.31 -1.55 -2.56
N ILE A 29 -5.89 -0.92 -3.65
CA ILE A 29 -4.55 -1.05 -4.22
C ILE A 29 -3.99 0.35 -4.41
N THR A 30 -2.76 0.56 -3.94
CA THR A 30 -1.99 1.78 -4.23
C THR A 30 -0.65 1.40 -4.84
N GLU A 31 -0.05 2.29 -5.61
CA GLU A 31 1.25 2.11 -6.24
C GLU A 31 2.13 3.35 -6.04
N GLY A 32 3.44 3.19 -6.19
CA GLY A 32 4.41 4.29 -6.10
C GLY A 32 5.79 3.87 -6.60
N ASP A 33 6.60 4.87 -6.93
CA ASP A 33 7.95 4.66 -7.48
C ASP A 33 8.91 4.04 -6.46
N ASP A 34 8.67 4.29 -5.18
CA ASP A 34 9.37 3.69 -4.04
C ASP A 34 8.40 3.31 -2.90
N MET A 35 8.92 2.65 -1.86
CA MET A 35 8.10 2.21 -0.73
C MET A 35 7.45 3.37 0.04
N GLU A 36 8.12 4.52 0.13
CA GLU A 36 7.59 5.67 0.86
C GLU A 36 6.46 6.35 0.09
N ASP A 37 6.61 6.46 -1.23
CA ASP A 37 5.58 6.98 -2.14
C ASP A 37 4.31 6.13 -2.09
N ALA A 38 4.46 4.81 -2.26
CA ALA A 38 3.35 3.86 -2.18
C ALA A 38 2.62 3.93 -0.82
N TYR A 39 3.37 4.12 0.28
CA TYR A 39 2.80 4.28 1.63
C TYR A 39 2.10 5.63 1.85
N ARG A 40 2.61 6.72 1.26
CA ARG A 40 2.00 8.05 1.39
C ARG A 40 0.68 8.13 0.63
N MET A 41 0.58 7.47 -0.52
CA MET A 41 -0.66 7.38 -1.31
C MET A 41 -1.79 6.65 -0.56
N ASP A 42 -1.47 5.71 0.34
CA ASP A 42 -2.45 5.02 1.20
C ASP A 42 -3.06 5.92 2.30
N LYS A 43 -2.34 6.93 2.75
CA LYS A 43 -2.76 7.80 3.87
C LYS A 43 -3.68 8.96 3.46
N ALA A 44 -3.91 9.14 2.16
CA ALA A 44 -4.59 10.30 1.59
C ALA A 44 -6.13 10.18 1.64
#